data_AF-A0A965UP82-F1
#
_entry.id   AF-A0A965UP82-F1
#
_cell.length_a   1.000
_cell.length_b   1.000
_cell.length_c   1.000
_cell.angle_alpha   90.00
_cell.angle_beta   90.00
_cell.angle_gamma   90.00
#
_symmetry.space_group_name_H-M   'P 1'
#
loop_
_entity.id
_entity.type
_entity.pdbx_description
1 polymer ?
#
loop_
_entity_poly.entity_id
_entity_poly.type
_entity_poly.pdbx_seq_one_letter_code
_entity_poly.pdbx_strand_id
1 'polypeptide(L)'
;MSYTHIRVSKAVKQTQEIVAGIKDVCAREGKADIGINYKGIPLASPELLKYMTAVQKQFRGVEFYVMVSSQTSWNSQLALSQRYVDVVVAYPDDEYALGRIGYGDYNRGESTDNKFMVYSRTIKNERYAINNSQYNMLLTADMTRAIKNAAANLRRYKPQELGELTSDDFYYKAIAKQQDAHNDEQDTFARVMDSKLLIAELLYLNRNNHAFQSSLLGEHVANWASAWEAKNEETQRTIPCVFVQIHMQGDEQWASIMEIPNIKNRYWEKGTPVSRMKTSELPENIMGKLSVLSLLQKKEYVSSVGMRVGETAFWIEV
;
A
#
# COMPACT_ATOMS: atom_id res chain seq x y z
N MET A 1 17.43 2.05 -24.47
CA MET A 1 15.99 1.84 -24.56
C MET A 1 15.70 0.67 -25.48
N SER A 2 15.07 -0.37 -24.96
CA SER A 2 14.46 -1.44 -25.75
C SER A 2 13.29 -0.87 -26.59
N TYR A 3 12.85 -1.62 -27.60
CA TYR A 3 11.69 -1.24 -28.40
C TYR A 3 10.45 -1.05 -27.50
N THR A 4 9.71 0.04 -27.69
CA THR A 4 8.48 0.29 -26.93
C THR A 4 7.29 -0.35 -27.65
N HIS A 5 6.74 -1.40 -27.06
CA HIS A 5 5.54 -2.07 -27.56
C HIS A 5 4.31 -1.20 -27.31
N ILE A 6 3.53 -0.93 -28.36
CA ILE A 6 2.36 -0.05 -28.31
C ILE A 6 1.11 -0.93 -28.31
N ARG A 7 0.34 -0.91 -27.22
CA ARG A 7 -0.99 -1.52 -27.20
C ARG A 7 -1.96 -0.73 -28.06
N VAL A 8 -2.71 -1.40 -28.92
CA VAL A 8 -3.66 -0.77 -29.84
C VAL A 8 -4.77 -0.06 -29.06
N SER A 9 -5.30 -0.71 -28.03
CA SER A 9 -6.31 -0.13 -27.14
C SER A 9 -5.90 1.23 -26.56
N LYS A 10 -4.62 1.38 -26.18
CA LYS A 10 -4.07 2.65 -25.69
C LYS A 10 -3.99 3.70 -26.79
N ALA A 11 -3.50 3.33 -27.98
CA ALA A 11 -3.38 4.26 -29.11
C ALA A 11 -4.75 4.72 -29.62
N VAL A 12 -5.74 3.82 -29.67
CA VAL A 12 -7.14 4.11 -30.01
C VAL A 12 -7.71 5.14 -29.02
N LYS A 13 -7.62 4.85 -27.71
CA LYS A 13 -8.13 5.74 -26.67
C LYS A 13 -7.53 7.15 -26.77
N GLN A 14 -6.20 7.25 -26.86
CA GLN A 14 -5.52 8.54 -26.98
C GLN A 14 -5.94 9.29 -28.25
N THR A 15 -6.04 8.60 -29.38
CA THR A 15 -6.48 9.19 -30.64
C THR A 15 -7.90 9.74 -30.53
N GLN A 16 -8.82 9.00 -29.92
CA GLN A 16 -10.20 9.43 -29.70
C GLN A 16 -10.28 10.67 -28.81
N GLU A 17 -9.52 10.70 -27.71
CA GLU A 17 -9.42 11.86 -26.81
C GLU A 17 -8.90 13.10 -27.55
N ILE A 18 -7.85 12.95 -28.36
CA ILE A 18 -7.28 14.04 -29.16
C ILE A 18 -8.29 14.56 -30.18
N VAL A 19 -8.91 13.66 -30.95
CA VAL A 19 -9.88 14.05 -31.99
C VAL A 19 -11.10 14.72 -31.36
N ALA A 20 -11.59 14.22 -30.22
CA ALA A 20 -12.69 14.84 -29.50
C ALA A 20 -12.32 16.24 -28.99
N GLY A 21 -11.14 16.39 -28.38
CA GLY A 21 -10.65 17.67 -27.89
C GLY A 21 -10.44 18.69 -29.00
N ILE A 22 -9.93 18.26 -30.17
CA ILE A 22 -9.80 19.15 -31.34
C ILE A 22 -11.17 19.62 -31.84
N LYS A 23 -12.15 18.72 -31.92
CA LYS A 23 -13.52 19.07 -32.33
C LYS A 23 -14.13 20.12 -31.40
N ASP A 24 -13.95 19.96 -30.09
CA ASP A 24 -14.42 20.93 -29.09
C ASP A 24 -13.77 22.31 -29.30
N VAL A 25 -12.44 22.36 -29.46
CA VAL A 25 -11.73 23.63 -29.70
C VAL A 25 -12.17 24.29 -31.01
N CYS A 26 -12.31 23.53 -32.10
CA CYS A 26 -12.83 24.03 -33.37
C CYS A 26 -14.23 24.63 -33.23
N ALA A 27 -15.12 23.97 -32.48
CA ALA A 27 -16.47 24.47 -32.23
C ALA A 27 -16.46 25.78 -31.43
N ARG A 28 -15.63 25.88 -30.38
CA ARG A 28 -15.50 27.11 -29.57
C ARG A 28 -14.89 28.28 -30.33
N GLU A 29 -13.89 28.02 -31.19
CA GLU A 29 -13.18 29.06 -31.94
C GLU A 29 -13.82 29.38 -33.30
N GLY A 30 -14.92 28.71 -33.68
CA GLY A 30 -15.57 28.90 -34.99
C GLY A 30 -14.71 28.47 -36.18
N LYS A 31 -13.77 27.54 -35.98
CA LYS A 31 -12.87 27.03 -37.03
C LYS A 31 -13.47 25.78 -37.66
N ALA A 32 -13.70 25.82 -38.97
CA ALA A 32 -14.28 24.71 -39.72
C ALA A 32 -13.30 23.59 -40.08
N ASP A 33 -11.99 23.87 -40.12
CA ASP A 33 -10.96 22.91 -40.52
C ASP A 33 -9.64 23.11 -39.74
N ILE A 34 -8.93 22.01 -39.49
CA ILE A 34 -7.60 21.97 -38.89
C ILE A 34 -6.48 21.83 -39.92
N GLY A 35 -6.83 21.88 -41.21
CA GLY A 35 -5.93 21.75 -42.35
C GLY A 35 -5.68 20.29 -42.70
N ILE A 36 -4.42 19.95 -43.01
CA ILE A 36 -4.06 18.58 -43.43
C ILE A 36 -4.35 17.61 -42.28
N ASN A 37 -5.28 16.69 -42.50
CA ASN A 37 -5.69 15.76 -41.46
C ASN A 37 -6.05 14.38 -42.01
N TYR A 38 -6.04 13.38 -41.12
CA TYR A 38 -6.55 12.04 -41.40
C TYR A 38 -7.57 11.65 -40.32
N LYS A 39 -8.85 11.51 -40.69
CA LYS A 39 -9.95 11.22 -39.76
C LYS A 39 -9.96 12.14 -38.52
N GLY A 40 -9.62 13.42 -38.69
CA GLY A 40 -9.54 14.41 -37.61
C GLY A 40 -8.21 14.48 -36.87
N ILE A 41 -7.21 13.65 -37.23
CA ILE A 41 -5.84 13.75 -36.70
C ILE A 41 -5.08 14.80 -37.51
N PRO A 42 -4.58 15.89 -36.90
CA PRO A 42 -3.84 16.94 -37.61
C PRO A 42 -2.42 16.50 -37.95
N LEU A 43 -2.06 16.50 -39.23
CA LEU A 43 -0.78 16.03 -39.74
C LEU A 43 0.15 17.20 -40.06
N ALA A 44 1.45 17.04 -39.81
CA ALA A 44 2.44 18.09 -40.05
C ALA A 44 2.73 18.34 -41.53
N SER A 45 2.48 17.38 -42.41
CA SER A 45 2.79 17.54 -43.84
C SER A 45 1.87 16.70 -44.74
N PRO A 46 1.61 17.16 -45.99
CA PRO A 46 0.88 16.38 -47.00
C PRO A 46 1.59 15.08 -47.39
N GLU A 47 2.92 15.04 -47.33
CA GLU A 47 3.74 13.87 -47.64
C GLU A 47 3.45 12.72 -46.68
N LEU A 48 3.22 13.02 -45.40
CA LEU A 48 2.79 12.01 -44.43
C LEU A 48 1.42 11.42 -44.80
N LEU A 49 0.47 12.26 -45.20
CA LEU A 49 -0.86 11.80 -45.63
C LEU A 49 -0.78 10.90 -46.87
N LYS A 50 0.05 11.28 -47.85
CA LYS A 50 0.33 10.45 -49.04
C LYS A 50 0.96 9.11 -48.64
N TYR A 51 1.91 9.13 -47.71
CA TYR A 51 2.59 7.93 -47.23
C TYR A 51 1.63 6.99 -46.48
N MET A 52 0.81 7.52 -45.57
CA MET A 52 -0.25 6.79 -44.89
C MET A 52 -1.20 6.12 -45.89
N THR A 53 -1.66 6.87 -46.89
CA THR A 53 -2.56 6.35 -47.93
C THR A 53 -1.92 5.21 -48.71
N ALA A 54 -0.63 5.34 -49.06
CA ALA A 54 0.09 4.29 -49.78
C ALA A 54 0.31 3.04 -48.93
N VAL A 55 0.66 3.20 -47.64
CA VAL A 55 0.78 2.09 -46.69
C VAL A 55 -0.56 1.40 -46.49
N GLN A 56 -1.66 2.15 -46.36
CA GLN A 56 -3.00 1.57 -46.19
C GLN A 56 -3.44 0.73 -47.39
N LYS A 57 -3.05 1.13 -48.61
CA LYS A 57 -3.29 0.33 -49.82
C LYS A 57 -2.51 -0.99 -49.80
N GLN A 58 -1.29 -0.97 -49.29
CA GLN A 58 -0.43 -2.16 -49.17
C GLN A 58 -0.92 -3.12 -48.07
N PHE A 59 -1.45 -2.58 -46.97
CA PHE A 59 -1.93 -3.33 -45.82
C PHE A 59 -3.43 -3.11 -45.64
N ARG A 60 -4.25 -3.86 -46.36
CA ARG A 60 -5.71 -3.72 -46.27
C ARG A 60 -6.19 -4.00 -44.84
N GLY A 61 -6.96 -3.07 -44.27
CA GLY A 61 -7.53 -3.19 -42.93
C GLY A 61 -6.71 -2.56 -41.81
N VAL A 62 -5.54 -1.97 -42.11
CA VAL A 62 -4.83 -1.18 -41.11
C VAL A 62 -5.46 0.19 -40.93
N GLU A 63 -5.38 0.66 -39.70
CA GLU A 63 -5.74 2.01 -39.27
C GLU A 63 -4.52 2.73 -38.68
N PHE A 64 -4.66 4.06 -38.59
CA PHE A 64 -3.61 4.94 -38.09
C PHE A 64 -4.07 5.63 -36.83
N TYR A 65 -3.17 5.68 -35.86
CA TYR A 65 -3.40 6.27 -34.55
C TYR A 65 -2.26 7.20 -34.17
N VAL A 66 -2.46 8.04 -33.18
CA VAL A 66 -1.42 8.88 -32.60
C VAL A 66 -1.19 8.51 -31.14
N MET A 67 0.05 8.66 -30.71
CA MET A 67 0.43 8.50 -29.30
C MET A 67 1.14 9.76 -28.86
N VAL A 68 0.74 10.27 -27.69
CA VAL A 68 1.44 11.37 -27.04
C VAL A 68 2.56 10.75 -26.20
N SER A 69 3.81 11.18 -26.40
CA SER A 69 4.89 10.78 -25.50
C SER A 69 4.59 11.34 -24.09
N SER A 70 4.91 10.56 -23.07
CA SER A 70 4.52 10.80 -21.66
C SER A 70 5.08 12.09 -21.03
N GLN A 71 5.77 12.95 -21.79
CA GLN A 71 6.29 14.24 -21.32
C GLN A 71 5.44 15.44 -21.73
N THR A 72 4.40 15.26 -22.55
CA THR A 72 3.45 16.33 -22.89
C THR A 72 2.07 15.90 -22.45
N SER A 73 1.61 16.45 -21.32
CA SER A 73 0.19 16.43 -20.98
C SER A 73 -0.59 17.10 -22.12
N TRP A 74 -1.72 16.53 -22.50
CA TRP A 74 -2.62 17.17 -23.46
C TRP A 74 -3.05 18.52 -22.90
N ASN A 75 -2.74 19.60 -23.62
CA ASN A 75 -3.15 20.97 -23.29
C ASN A 75 -4.08 21.48 -24.39
N SER A 76 -5.33 21.76 -24.04
CA SER A 76 -6.37 22.25 -24.95
C SER A 76 -5.98 23.54 -25.70
N GLN A 77 -5.08 24.36 -25.14
CA GLN A 77 -4.57 25.58 -25.79
C GLN A 77 -3.56 25.30 -26.93
N LEU A 78 -2.95 24.11 -26.97
CA LEU A 78 -1.99 23.70 -28.01
C LEU A 78 -2.59 22.71 -29.02
N ALA A 79 -3.85 22.30 -28.83
CA ALA A 79 -4.50 21.26 -29.63
C ALA A 79 -4.57 21.60 -31.13
N LEU A 80 -4.71 22.89 -31.48
CA LEU A 80 -4.73 23.34 -32.88
C LEU A 80 -3.35 23.59 -33.49
N SER A 81 -2.30 23.75 -32.68
CA SER A 81 -0.92 23.93 -33.15
C SER A 81 -0.14 22.61 -33.20
N GLN A 82 -0.58 21.59 -32.46
CA GLN A 82 0.06 20.28 -32.49
C GLN A 82 -0.20 19.61 -33.84
N ARG A 83 0.89 19.21 -34.48
CA ARG A 83 0.90 18.57 -35.78
C ARG A 83 1.75 17.31 -35.68
N TYR A 84 1.16 16.17 -36.00
CA TYR A 84 1.84 14.89 -35.88
C TYR A 84 2.73 14.67 -37.10
N VAL A 85 4.02 14.46 -36.85
CA VAL A 85 5.02 14.09 -37.86
C VAL A 85 5.05 12.58 -38.11
N ASP A 86 4.37 11.80 -37.25
CA ASP A 86 4.33 10.36 -37.37
C ASP A 86 3.07 9.75 -36.71
N VAL A 87 2.72 8.54 -37.15
CA VAL A 87 1.51 7.81 -36.74
C VAL A 87 1.84 6.36 -36.45
N VAL A 88 1.09 5.76 -35.53
CA VAL A 88 1.08 4.34 -35.22
C VAL A 88 0.27 3.61 -36.29
N VAL A 89 0.76 2.46 -36.76
CA VAL A 89 0.08 1.59 -37.72
C VAL A 89 -0.37 0.31 -37.02
N ALA A 90 -1.66 0.01 -37.04
CA ALA A 90 -2.19 -1.18 -36.38
C ALA A 90 -3.42 -1.74 -37.09
N TYR A 91 -3.68 -3.03 -36.89
CA TYR A 91 -5.03 -3.57 -37.10
C TYR A 91 -5.86 -3.30 -35.83
N PRO A 92 -7.13 -2.85 -35.96
CA PRO A 92 -7.96 -2.51 -34.81
C PRO A 92 -8.14 -3.66 -33.81
N ASP A 93 -8.19 -4.90 -34.30
CA ASP A 93 -8.47 -6.10 -33.50
C ASP A 93 -7.20 -6.74 -32.91
N ASP A 94 -6.00 -6.27 -33.27
CA ASP A 94 -4.75 -6.81 -32.74
C ASP A 94 -4.42 -6.15 -31.37
N GLU A 95 -3.82 -6.87 -30.43
CA GLU A 95 -3.44 -6.32 -29.11
C GLU A 95 -2.34 -5.24 -29.21
N TYR A 96 -1.38 -5.43 -30.13
CA TYR A 96 -0.22 -4.56 -30.30
C TYR A 96 -0.06 -4.04 -31.73
N ALA A 97 0.37 -2.79 -31.85
CA ALA A 97 0.60 -2.13 -33.13
C ALA A 97 1.81 -2.70 -33.89
N LEU A 98 1.74 -2.65 -35.22
CA LEU A 98 2.80 -3.14 -36.11
C LEU A 98 4.08 -2.29 -36.01
N GLY A 99 3.92 -1.00 -35.72
CA GLY A 99 5.00 -0.02 -35.65
C GLY A 99 4.49 1.40 -35.85
N ARG A 100 5.39 2.30 -36.23
CA ARG A 100 5.09 3.70 -36.59
C ARG A 100 5.64 4.02 -37.97
N ILE A 101 4.96 4.93 -38.66
CA ILE A 101 5.46 5.56 -39.89
C ILE A 101 5.42 7.07 -39.74
N GLY A 102 6.34 7.78 -40.38
CA GLY A 102 6.38 9.23 -40.27
C GLY A 102 7.07 9.92 -41.43
N TYR A 103 6.98 11.24 -41.45
CA TYR A 103 7.69 12.12 -42.36
C TYR A 103 8.09 13.40 -41.62
N GLY A 104 9.38 13.64 -41.53
CA GLY A 104 9.95 14.76 -40.78
C GLY A 104 11.45 14.63 -40.62
N ASP A 105 12.04 15.54 -39.85
CA ASP A 105 13.45 15.47 -39.49
C ASP A 105 13.64 14.53 -38.29
N TYR A 106 14.28 13.39 -38.56
CA TYR A 106 14.64 12.39 -37.56
C TYR A 106 16.15 12.31 -37.33
N ASN A 107 16.94 13.20 -37.94
CA ASN A 107 18.38 13.26 -37.71
C ASN A 107 18.64 13.90 -36.34
N ARG A 108 19.78 13.57 -35.70
CA ARG A 108 20.21 14.20 -34.43
C ARG A 108 21.26 15.31 -34.63
N GLY A 109 21.48 15.75 -35.87
CA GLY A 109 22.49 16.75 -36.24
C GLY A 109 21.89 17.85 -37.13
N GLU A 110 22.72 18.73 -37.67
CA GLU A 110 22.32 19.97 -38.40
C GLU A 110 21.62 19.76 -39.76
N SER A 111 21.35 18.52 -40.17
CA SER A 111 20.67 18.22 -41.43
C SER A 111 19.15 18.30 -41.26
N THR A 112 18.54 19.30 -41.89
CA THR A 112 17.11 19.62 -41.85
C THR A 112 16.27 18.86 -42.88
N ASP A 113 16.82 17.80 -43.49
CA ASP A 113 16.13 17.09 -44.57
C ASP A 113 15.07 16.14 -44.01
N ASN A 114 13.80 16.46 -44.29
CA ASN A 114 12.67 15.58 -43.98
C ASN A 114 12.79 14.25 -44.72
N LYS A 115 12.63 13.15 -43.96
CA LYS A 115 12.72 11.78 -44.47
C LYS A 115 11.48 10.99 -44.07
N PHE A 116 11.12 10.02 -44.90
CA PHE A 116 10.17 8.99 -44.52
C PHE A 116 10.79 8.04 -43.51
N MET A 117 10.04 7.74 -42.48
CA MET A 117 10.46 6.93 -41.34
C MET A 117 9.58 5.69 -41.21
N VAL A 118 10.22 4.55 -40.93
CA VAL A 118 9.57 3.33 -40.45
C VAL A 118 10.21 2.94 -39.13
N TYR A 119 9.41 2.76 -38.09
CA TYR A 119 9.85 2.30 -36.78
C TYR A 119 9.10 1.01 -36.42
N SER A 120 9.82 -0.09 -36.19
CA SER A 120 9.25 -1.41 -35.94
C SER A 120 10.20 -2.29 -35.14
N ARG A 121 9.65 -3.20 -34.34
CA ARG A 121 10.42 -4.19 -33.55
C ARG A 121 11.26 -5.14 -34.42
N THR A 122 10.92 -5.29 -35.69
CA THR A 122 11.64 -6.20 -36.60
C THR A 122 12.89 -5.54 -37.21
N ILE A 123 13.03 -4.22 -37.07
CA ILE A 123 14.17 -3.47 -37.59
C ILE A 123 15.31 -3.55 -36.57
N LYS A 124 16.48 -3.97 -37.02
CA LYS A 124 17.73 -3.92 -36.26
C LYS A 124 18.75 -3.12 -37.05
N ASN A 125 18.80 -1.81 -36.82
CA ASN A 125 19.75 -0.91 -37.46
C ASN A 125 21.04 -0.88 -36.64
N GLU A 126 21.93 -1.83 -36.94
CA GLU A 126 23.20 -2.05 -36.25
C GLU A 126 24.22 -0.92 -36.40
N ARG A 127 23.90 0.13 -37.18
CA ARG A 127 24.68 1.38 -37.19
C ARG A 127 24.53 2.17 -35.89
N TYR A 128 23.48 1.90 -35.11
CA TYR A 128 23.24 2.52 -33.83
C TYR A 128 23.33 1.49 -32.70
N ALA A 129 23.65 1.94 -31.49
CA ALA A 129 23.59 1.09 -30.32
C ALA A 129 22.13 0.67 -30.02
N ILE A 130 21.93 -0.53 -29.48
CA ILE A 130 20.60 -1.08 -29.16
C ILE A 130 19.75 -0.17 -28.28
N ASN A 131 20.41 0.66 -27.45
CA ASN A 131 19.74 1.58 -26.55
C ASN A 131 19.29 2.90 -27.23
N ASN A 132 19.61 3.11 -28.51
CA ASN A 132 19.30 4.31 -29.28
C ASN A 132 17.91 4.20 -29.93
N SER A 133 17.15 5.30 -29.92
CA SER A 133 15.83 5.38 -30.56
C SER A 133 15.86 5.08 -32.07
N GLN A 134 16.99 5.31 -32.74
CA GLN A 134 17.18 5.03 -34.17
C GLN A 134 17.55 3.56 -34.46
N TYR A 135 17.80 2.73 -33.44
CA TYR A 135 18.11 1.31 -33.63
C TYR A 135 16.97 0.54 -34.30
N ASN A 136 15.72 0.85 -33.94
CA ASN A 136 14.53 0.20 -34.52
C ASN A 136 13.93 1.02 -35.68
N MET A 137 14.74 1.86 -36.34
CA MET A 137 14.27 2.84 -37.33
C MET A 137 15.01 2.72 -38.67
N LEU A 138 14.24 2.83 -39.76
CA LEU A 138 14.76 3.04 -41.12
C LEU A 138 14.28 4.41 -41.64
N LEU A 139 15.21 5.16 -42.22
CA LEU A 139 14.97 6.48 -42.81
C LEU A 139 15.29 6.47 -44.31
N THR A 140 14.49 7.13 -45.12
CA THR A 140 14.75 7.32 -46.55
C THR A 140 14.04 8.56 -47.11
N ALA A 141 14.64 9.24 -48.07
CA ALA A 141 14.00 10.34 -48.79
C ALA A 141 13.00 9.86 -49.87
N ASP A 142 13.12 8.60 -50.32
CA ASP A 142 12.31 8.03 -51.41
C ASP A 142 11.06 7.33 -50.83
N MET A 143 9.88 7.84 -51.19
CA MET A 143 8.58 7.29 -50.76
C MET A 143 8.36 5.84 -51.20
N THR A 144 8.78 5.47 -52.42
CA THR A 144 8.65 4.10 -52.93
C THR A 144 9.48 3.14 -52.09
N ARG A 145 10.70 3.55 -51.72
CA ARG A 145 11.55 2.79 -50.81
C ARG A 145 10.96 2.73 -49.40
N ALA A 146 10.36 3.81 -48.92
CA ALA A 146 9.69 3.86 -47.62
C ALA A 146 8.52 2.87 -47.53
N ILE A 147 7.72 2.76 -48.59
CA ILE A 147 6.63 1.78 -48.68
C ILE A 147 7.16 0.35 -48.65
N LYS A 148 8.24 0.05 -49.40
CA LYS A 148 8.90 -1.27 -49.36
C LYS A 148 9.45 -1.59 -47.97
N ASN A 149 10.08 -0.62 -47.30
CA ASN A 149 10.58 -0.78 -45.93
C ASN A 149 9.43 -1.06 -44.95
N ALA A 150 8.30 -0.35 -45.07
CA ALA A 150 7.11 -0.59 -44.28
C ALA A 150 6.55 -2.00 -44.53
N ALA A 151 6.39 -2.40 -45.80
CA ALA A 151 5.94 -3.73 -46.21
C ALA A 151 6.78 -4.86 -45.61
N ALA A 152 8.10 -4.69 -45.57
CA ALA A 152 9.02 -5.69 -45.04
C ALA A 152 8.94 -5.82 -43.51
N ASN A 153 8.75 -4.71 -42.79
CA ASN A 153 8.99 -4.63 -41.35
C ASN A 153 7.74 -4.43 -40.47
N LEU A 154 6.64 -3.91 -41.00
CA LEU A 154 5.38 -3.82 -40.24
C LEU A 154 4.70 -5.18 -40.21
N ARG A 155 5.08 -6.01 -39.23
CA ARG A 155 4.62 -7.39 -39.09
C ARG A 155 3.78 -7.57 -37.84
N ARG A 156 2.68 -8.33 -37.96
CA ARG A 156 1.90 -8.78 -36.81
C ARG A 156 2.77 -9.58 -35.85
N TYR A 157 2.48 -9.49 -34.56
CA TYR A 157 3.19 -10.25 -33.54
C TYR A 157 2.94 -11.74 -33.73
N LYS A 158 3.99 -12.55 -33.56
CA LYS A 158 3.84 -13.99 -33.50
C LYS A 158 3.25 -14.39 -32.14
N PRO A 159 2.53 -15.51 -32.04
CA PRO A 159 2.00 -16.00 -30.76
C PRO A 159 3.06 -16.09 -29.65
N GLN A 160 4.27 -16.54 -30.00
CA GLN A 160 5.39 -16.60 -29.06
C GLN A 160 5.75 -15.22 -28.48
N GLU A 161 5.83 -14.19 -29.32
CA GLU A 161 6.15 -12.83 -28.89
C GLU A 161 5.03 -12.25 -28.01
N LEU A 162 3.77 -12.55 -28.32
CA LEU A 162 2.64 -12.16 -27.47
C LEU A 162 2.69 -12.85 -26.11
N GLY A 163 3.03 -14.14 -26.08
CA GLY A 163 3.23 -14.90 -24.85
C GLY A 163 4.32 -14.28 -23.97
N GLU A 164 5.48 -13.99 -24.55
CA GLU A 164 6.61 -13.34 -23.84
C GLU A 164 6.25 -11.94 -23.30
N LEU A 165 5.46 -11.16 -24.03
CA LEU A 165 5.06 -9.81 -23.60
C LEU A 165 4.00 -9.80 -22.49
N THR A 166 3.25 -10.89 -22.36
CA THR A 166 2.08 -10.96 -21.46
C THR A 166 2.27 -11.93 -20.30
N SER A 167 3.31 -12.77 -20.34
CA SER A 167 3.58 -13.79 -19.32
C SER A 167 3.76 -13.20 -17.93
N ASP A 168 4.46 -12.08 -17.82
CA ASP A 168 4.74 -11.44 -16.53
C ASP A 168 3.45 -10.91 -15.89
N ASP A 169 2.62 -10.19 -16.66
CA ASP A 169 1.33 -9.69 -16.19
C ASP A 169 0.39 -10.83 -15.76
N PHE A 170 0.36 -11.93 -16.54
CA PHE A 170 -0.40 -13.12 -16.18
C PHE A 170 0.15 -13.77 -14.89
N TYR A 171 1.47 -13.96 -14.80
CA TYR A 171 2.14 -14.53 -13.64
C TYR A 171 1.83 -13.74 -12.37
N TYR A 172 2.01 -12.41 -12.39
CA TYR A 172 1.74 -11.57 -11.23
C TYR A 172 0.28 -11.61 -10.81
N LYS A 173 -0.67 -11.62 -11.76
CA LYS A 173 -2.10 -11.74 -11.44
C LYS A 173 -2.46 -13.10 -10.85
N ALA A 174 -1.86 -14.18 -11.35
CA ALA A 174 -2.06 -15.53 -10.81
C ALA A 174 -1.52 -15.64 -9.38
N ILE A 175 -0.31 -15.15 -9.13
CA ILE A 175 0.30 -15.13 -7.80
C ILE A 175 -0.47 -14.23 -6.83
N ALA A 176 -0.90 -13.04 -7.27
CA ALA A 176 -1.72 -12.16 -6.44
C ALA A 176 -3.00 -12.86 -5.97
N LYS A 177 -3.66 -13.61 -6.86
CA LYS A 177 -4.89 -14.32 -6.48
C LYS A 177 -4.64 -15.43 -5.45
N GLN A 178 -3.50 -16.10 -5.53
CA GLN A 178 -3.08 -17.08 -4.52
C GLN A 178 -2.78 -16.40 -3.18
N GLN A 179 -2.10 -15.25 -3.22
CA GLN A 179 -1.77 -14.48 -2.02
C GLN A 179 -3.01 -13.93 -1.34
N ASP A 180 -3.99 -13.42 -2.10
CA ASP A 180 -5.26 -12.95 -1.57
C ASP A 180 -5.97 -14.06 -0.77
N ALA A 181 -6.04 -15.28 -1.34
CA ALA A 181 -6.66 -16.41 -0.66
C ALA A 181 -5.91 -16.81 0.63
N HIS A 182 -4.58 -16.72 0.63
CA HIS A 182 -3.78 -16.96 1.83
C HIS A 182 -4.00 -15.88 2.90
N ASN A 183 -4.05 -14.61 2.50
CA ASN A 183 -4.29 -13.50 3.42
C ASN A 183 -5.70 -13.58 4.02
N ASP A 184 -6.72 -13.91 3.22
CA ASP A 184 -8.10 -14.08 3.71
C ASP A 184 -8.19 -15.20 4.76
N GLU A 185 -7.46 -16.31 4.55
CA GLU A 185 -7.36 -17.41 5.51
C GLU A 185 -6.67 -16.95 6.80
N GLN A 186 -5.50 -16.30 6.68
CA GLN A 186 -4.74 -15.80 7.83
C GLN A 186 -5.52 -14.77 8.65
N ASP A 187 -6.20 -13.83 7.99
CA ASP A 187 -7.02 -12.81 8.65
C ASP A 187 -8.20 -13.45 9.41
N THR A 188 -8.83 -14.46 8.81
CA THR A 188 -9.92 -15.19 9.45
C THR A 188 -9.40 -16.01 10.63
N PHE A 189 -8.27 -16.69 10.47
CA PHE A 189 -7.63 -17.46 11.52
C PHE A 189 -7.21 -16.58 12.71
N ALA A 190 -6.60 -15.42 12.44
CA ALA A 190 -6.20 -14.46 13.46
C ALA A 190 -7.41 -13.99 14.29
N ARG A 191 -8.56 -13.76 13.66
CA ARG A 191 -9.81 -13.39 14.37
C ARG A 191 -10.31 -14.50 15.29
N VAL A 192 -10.15 -15.77 14.91
CA VAL A 192 -10.49 -16.90 15.79
C VAL A 192 -9.55 -16.91 17.00
N MET A 193 -8.25 -16.80 16.76
CA MET A 193 -7.21 -16.91 17.80
C MET A 193 -7.17 -15.73 18.78
N ASP A 194 -7.47 -14.51 18.33
CA ASP A 194 -7.51 -13.31 19.17
C ASP A 194 -8.88 -13.10 19.85
N SER A 195 -9.84 -14.00 19.62
CA SER A 195 -11.19 -13.78 20.13
C SER A 195 -11.29 -14.11 21.63
N LYS A 196 -11.82 -13.13 22.40
CA LYS A 196 -12.39 -13.38 23.73
C LYS A 196 -13.46 -14.49 23.69
N LEU A 197 -14.06 -14.72 22.53
CA LEU A 197 -15.01 -15.81 22.28
C LEU A 197 -14.35 -17.18 22.39
N LEU A 198 -13.19 -17.39 21.74
CA LEU A 198 -12.45 -18.65 21.86
C LEU A 198 -12.01 -18.90 23.30
N ILE A 199 -11.55 -17.85 23.99
CA ILE A 199 -11.24 -17.92 25.43
C ILE A 199 -12.46 -18.36 26.25
N ALA A 200 -13.60 -17.70 26.05
CA ALA A 200 -14.83 -18.03 26.77
C ALA A 200 -15.32 -19.45 26.47
N GLU A 201 -15.23 -19.87 25.21
CA GLU A 201 -15.60 -21.22 24.76
C GLU A 201 -14.71 -22.28 25.39
N LEU A 202 -13.38 -22.11 25.39
CA LEU A 202 -12.46 -23.06 26.01
C LEU A 202 -12.68 -23.19 27.52
N LEU A 203 -12.92 -22.08 28.23
CA LEU A 203 -13.27 -22.11 29.65
C LEU A 203 -14.61 -22.80 29.89
N TYR A 204 -15.60 -22.55 29.03
CA TYR A 204 -16.91 -23.21 29.09
C TYR A 204 -16.79 -24.72 28.89
N LEU A 205 -16.06 -25.16 27.86
CA LEU A 205 -15.81 -26.58 27.59
C LEU A 205 -15.10 -27.25 28.77
N ASN A 206 -14.09 -26.60 29.35
CA ASN A 206 -13.39 -27.11 30.54
C ASN A 206 -14.33 -27.28 31.74
N ARG A 207 -15.16 -26.27 32.05
CA ARG A 207 -16.13 -26.33 33.16
C ARG A 207 -17.19 -27.42 32.98
N ASN A 208 -17.50 -27.77 31.74
CA ASN A 208 -18.46 -28.82 31.41
C ASN A 208 -17.81 -30.20 31.20
N ASN A 209 -16.55 -30.39 31.62
CA ASN A 209 -15.81 -31.65 31.47
C ASN A 209 -15.79 -32.19 30.03
N HIS A 210 -15.66 -31.29 29.05
CA HIS A 210 -15.58 -31.68 27.65
C HIS A 210 -14.36 -32.57 27.40
N ALA A 211 -14.57 -33.69 26.70
CA ALA A 211 -13.49 -34.60 26.30
C ALA A 211 -12.79 -34.08 25.05
N PHE A 212 -11.73 -33.28 25.25
CA PHE A 212 -10.87 -32.82 24.16
C PHE A 212 -10.22 -34.00 23.44
N GLN A 213 -10.21 -33.96 22.11
CA GLN A 213 -9.57 -35.00 21.29
C GLN A 213 -8.06 -35.09 21.55
N SER A 214 -7.40 -33.95 21.73
CA SER A 214 -6.00 -33.89 22.15
C SER A 214 -5.93 -33.81 23.67
N SER A 215 -5.36 -34.83 24.30
CA SER A 215 -5.14 -34.85 25.75
C SER A 215 -4.26 -33.69 26.20
N LEU A 216 -3.24 -33.35 25.42
CA LEU A 216 -2.33 -32.23 25.69
C LEU A 216 -3.07 -30.88 25.68
N LEU A 217 -3.97 -30.67 24.72
CA LEU A 217 -4.79 -29.46 24.69
C LEU A 217 -5.69 -29.38 25.93
N GLY A 218 -6.33 -30.50 26.30
CA GLY A 218 -7.16 -30.57 27.51
C GLY A 218 -6.38 -30.21 28.77
N GLU A 219 -5.17 -30.75 28.95
CA GLU A 219 -4.29 -30.42 30.08
C GLU A 219 -3.93 -28.92 30.11
N HIS A 220 -3.53 -28.35 28.97
CA HIS A 220 -3.18 -26.93 28.88
C HIS A 220 -4.37 -26.03 29.19
N VAL A 221 -5.56 -26.36 28.69
CA VAL A 221 -6.79 -25.60 28.97
C VAL A 221 -7.14 -25.67 30.45
N ALA A 222 -7.04 -26.84 31.10
CA ALA A 222 -7.34 -26.99 32.54
C ALA A 222 -6.37 -26.18 33.42
N ASN A 223 -5.08 -26.24 33.12
CA ASN A 223 -4.04 -25.47 33.83
C ASN A 223 -4.27 -23.96 33.68
N TRP A 224 -4.54 -23.52 32.45
CA TRP A 224 -4.81 -22.12 32.16
C TRP A 224 -6.12 -21.63 32.81
N ALA A 225 -7.20 -22.42 32.78
CA ALA A 225 -8.47 -22.09 33.41
C ALA A 225 -8.30 -21.83 34.93
N SER A 226 -7.57 -22.72 35.61
CA SER A 226 -7.26 -22.57 37.04
C SER A 226 -6.48 -21.27 37.32
N ALA A 227 -5.47 -20.97 36.51
CA ALA A 227 -4.70 -19.72 36.64
C ALA A 227 -5.54 -18.47 36.32
N TRP A 228 -6.45 -18.56 35.35
CA TRP A 228 -7.34 -17.46 34.98
C TRP A 228 -8.34 -17.14 36.08
N GLU A 229 -8.91 -18.15 36.72
CA GLU A 229 -9.81 -18.00 37.87
C GLU A 229 -9.08 -17.37 39.06
N ALA A 230 -7.91 -17.90 39.43
CA ALA A 230 -7.08 -17.34 40.50
C ALA A 230 -6.69 -15.86 40.23
N LYS A 231 -6.32 -15.53 39.00
CA LYS A 231 -6.03 -14.15 38.60
C LYS A 231 -7.26 -13.26 38.73
N ASN A 232 -8.43 -13.73 38.30
CA ASN A 232 -9.65 -12.93 38.34
C ASN A 232 -10.11 -12.67 39.77
N GLU A 233 -10.04 -13.68 40.64
CA GLU A 233 -10.29 -13.53 42.08
C GLU A 233 -9.35 -12.47 42.68
N GLU A 234 -8.04 -12.57 42.44
CA GLU A 234 -7.07 -11.61 42.95
C GLU A 234 -7.25 -10.22 42.33
N THR A 235 -7.67 -10.12 41.07
CA THR A 235 -7.95 -8.83 40.41
C THR A 235 -9.15 -8.14 41.05
N GLN A 236 -10.23 -8.90 41.31
CA GLN A 236 -11.47 -8.38 41.91
C GLN A 236 -11.34 -8.10 43.42
N ARG A 237 -10.36 -8.72 44.11
CA ARG A 237 -10.09 -8.45 45.52
C ARG A 237 -9.84 -6.97 45.78
N THR A 238 -10.66 -6.35 46.62
CA THR A 238 -10.39 -5.01 47.16
C THR A 238 -9.24 -5.10 48.17
N ILE A 239 -8.31 -4.15 48.11
CA ILE A 239 -7.19 -4.10 49.07
C ILE A 239 -7.35 -2.82 49.90
N PRO A 240 -8.14 -2.85 50.98
CA PRO A 240 -8.14 -1.77 51.97
C PRO A 240 -6.77 -1.67 52.61
N CYS A 241 -6.28 -0.45 52.78
CA CYS A 241 -4.99 -0.21 53.41
C CYS A 241 -4.99 1.07 54.23
N VAL A 242 -4.02 1.18 55.13
CA VAL A 242 -3.70 2.41 55.85
C VAL A 242 -2.28 2.82 55.53
N PHE A 243 -2.07 4.11 55.33
CA PHE A 243 -0.75 4.71 55.37
C PHE A 243 -0.48 5.21 56.78
N VAL A 244 0.64 4.78 57.37
CA VAL A 244 1.07 5.19 58.70
C VAL A 244 2.42 5.89 58.60
N GLN A 245 2.49 7.10 59.15
CA GLN A 245 3.75 7.83 59.33
C GLN A 245 4.02 8.11 60.81
N ILE A 246 5.11 7.55 61.33
CA ILE A 246 5.57 7.72 62.71
C ILE A 246 6.50 8.93 62.79
N HIS A 247 6.28 9.82 63.74
CA HIS A 247 7.12 11.00 63.95
C HIS A 247 7.18 11.37 65.44
N MET A 248 8.22 12.12 65.82
CA MET A 248 8.37 12.63 67.18
C MET A 248 7.68 13.99 67.30
N GLN A 249 6.94 14.20 68.38
CA GLN A 249 6.42 15.51 68.77
C GLN A 249 6.84 15.77 70.23
N GLY A 250 7.94 16.49 70.41
CA GLY A 250 8.64 16.53 71.70
C GLY A 250 9.26 15.17 72.01
N ASP A 251 9.02 14.65 73.21
CA ASP A 251 9.55 13.35 73.67
C ASP A 251 8.58 12.17 73.40
N GLU A 252 7.43 12.41 72.76
CA GLU A 252 6.43 11.38 72.46
C GLU A 252 6.41 10.98 70.97
N GLN A 253 6.15 9.70 70.69
CA GLN A 253 5.93 9.19 69.34
C GLN A 253 4.46 9.29 68.94
N TRP A 254 4.22 9.87 67.77
CA TRP A 254 2.91 10.07 67.17
C TRP A 254 2.81 9.38 65.82
N ALA A 255 1.63 8.87 65.50
CA ALA A 255 1.29 8.27 64.22
C ALA A 255 0.28 9.14 63.48
N SER A 256 0.61 9.52 62.24
CA SER A 256 -0.36 10.05 61.28
C SER A 256 -0.90 8.89 60.44
N ILE A 257 -2.22 8.69 60.41
CA ILE A 257 -2.86 7.57 59.75
C ILE A 257 -3.81 8.08 58.67
N MET A 258 -3.74 7.48 57.49
CA MET A 258 -4.64 7.77 56.37
C MET A 258 -5.24 6.45 55.87
N GLU A 259 -6.56 6.32 55.99
CA GLU A 259 -7.31 5.13 55.57
C GLU A 259 -7.68 5.19 54.09
N ILE A 260 -7.42 4.11 53.36
CA ILE A 260 -7.74 3.97 51.95
C ILE A 260 -8.57 2.69 51.76
N PRO A 261 -9.88 2.80 51.47
CA PRO A 261 -10.76 1.64 51.33
C PRO A 261 -10.34 0.66 50.24
N ASN A 262 -9.66 1.15 49.19
CA ASN A 262 -9.11 0.29 48.14
C ASN A 262 -7.95 0.96 47.41
N ILE A 263 -6.71 0.51 47.68
CA ILE A 263 -5.50 1.07 47.06
C ILE A 263 -5.42 0.83 45.55
N LYS A 264 -6.18 -0.14 45.02
CA LYS A 264 -6.26 -0.38 43.56
C LYS A 264 -6.97 0.76 42.83
N ASN A 265 -7.78 1.57 43.51
CA ASN A 265 -8.38 2.75 42.91
C ASN A 265 -7.37 3.90 42.89
N ARG A 266 -6.74 4.13 41.73
CA ARG A 266 -5.68 5.13 41.53
C ARG A 266 -6.13 6.58 41.77
N TYR A 267 -7.44 6.82 41.87
CA TYR A 267 -8.05 8.15 42.07
C TYR A 267 -8.61 8.33 43.49
N TRP A 268 -7.97 7.74 44.51
CA TRP A 268 -8.30 8.08 45.90
C TRP A 268 -8.15 9.59 46.10
N GLU A 269 -9.15 10.20 46.74
CA GLU A 269 -9.38 11.64 46.71
C GLU A 269 -8.21 12.42 47.33
N LYS A 270 -7.76 13.48 46.65
CA LYS A 270 -6.90 14.49 47.27
C LYS A 270 -7.67 15.10 48.45
N GLY A 271 -7.36 14.68 49.66
CA GLY A 271 -8.04 15.14 50.87
C GLY A 271 -8.48 14.05 51.85
N THR A 272 -8.08 12.78 51.66
CA THR A 272 -8.32 11.73 52.65
C THR A 272 -7.94 12.22 54.05
N PRO A 273 -8.89 12.22 55.02
CA PRO A 273 -8.62 12.70 56.37
C PRO A 273 -7.45 11.96 56.99
N VAL A 274 -6.54 12.72 57.61
CA VAL A 274 -5.42 12.16 58.37
C VAL A 274 -5.78 12.25 59.84
N SER A 275 -5.92 11.09 60.49
CA SER A 275 -6.03 11.04 61.95
C SER A 275 -4.64 11.04 62.58
N ARG A 276 -4.53 11.63 63.77
CA ARG A 276 -3.29 11.64 64.56
C ARG A 276 -3.57 11.10 65.94
N MET A 277 -2.75 10.16 66.37
CA MET A 277 -2.83 9.56 67.70
C MET A 277 -1.45 9.18 68.20
N LYS A 278 -1.32 8.92 69.51
CA LYS A 278 -0.06 8.39 70.05
C LYS A 278 0.17 6.99 69.51
N THR A 279 1.42 6.63 69.23
CA THR A 279 1.76 5.29 68.72
C THR A 279 1.29 4.18 69.67
N SER A 280 1.23 4.44 70.98
CA SER A 280 0.70 3.52 72.00
C SER A 280 -0.81 3.26 71.92
N GLU A 281 -1.56 4.11 71.22
CA GLU A 281 -3.01 4.02 71.06
C GLU A 281 -3.40 3.37 69.72
N LEU A 282 -2.41 2.98 68.89
CA LEU A 282 -2.66 2.32 67.62
C LEU A 282 -3.36 0.97 67.84
N PRO A 283 -4.34 0.62 66.99
CA PRO A 283 -4.96 -0.70 67.00
C PRO A 283 -3.92 -1.83 66.92
N GLU A 284 -4.16 -2.91 67.67
CA GLU A 284 -3.23 -4.04 67.80
C GLU A 284 -2.86 -4.66 66.44
N ASN A 285 -3.82 -4.75 65.51
CA ASN A 285 -3.58 -5.26 64.16
C ASN A 285 -2.58 -4.40 63.35
N ILE A 286 -2.64 -3.08 63.50
CA ILE A 286 -1.73 -2.13 62.85
C ILE A 286 -0.35 -2.20 63.50
N MET A 287 -0.28 -2.26 64.83
CA MET A 287 0.98 -2.39 65.57
C MET A 287 1.71 -3.69 65.27
N GLY A 288 0.99 -4.81 65.19
CA GLY A 288 1.54 -6.10 64.80
C GLY A 288 2.16 -6.05 63.39
N LYS A 289 1.40 -5.54 62.41
CA LYS A 289 1.88 -5.41 61.01
C LYS A 289 3.04 -4.40 60.90
N LEU A 290 3.02 -3.28 61.63
CA LEU A 290 4.13 -2.31 61.69
C LEU A 290 5.43 -2.95 62.19
N SER A 291 5.33 -3.79 63.22
CA SER A 291 6.48 -4.48 63.80
C SER A 291 7.14 -5.43 62.79
N VAL A 292 6.31 -6.17 62.03
CA VAL A 292 6.79 -7.02 60.93
C VAL A 292 7.42 -6.18 59.82
N LEU A 293 6.75 -5.11 59.36
CA LEU A 293 7.25 -4.25 58.28
C LEU A 293 8.54 -3.51 58.66
N SER A 294 8.78 -3.23 59.94
CA SER A 294 10.00 -2.58 60.44
C SER A 294 11.24 -3.47 60.30
N LEU A 295 11.06 -4.79 60.19
CA LEU A 295 12.13 -5.76 59.94
C LEU A 295 12.41 -5.96 58.43
N LEU A 296 11.49 -5.55 57.56
CA LEU A 296 11.64 -5.70 56.11
C LEU A 296 12.53 -4.62 55.51
N GLN A 297 13.04 -4.88 54.30
CA GLN A 297 13.78 -3.89 53.53
C GLN A 297 12.84 -2.78 53.02
N LYS A 298 13.41 -1.60 52.76
CA LYS A 298 12.65 -0.50 52.15
C LYS A 298 12.10 -0.94 50.79
N LYS A 299 10.82 -0.66 50.56
CA LYS A 299 10.02 -1.01 49.38
C LYS A 299 9.71 -2.50 49.22
N GLU A 300 10.00 -3.32 50.22
CA GLU A 300 9.59 -4.71 50.24
C GLU A 300 8.11 -4.81 50.60
N TYR A 301 7.33 -5.51 49.77
CA TYR A 301 5.89 -5.73 49.95
C TYR A 301 5.62 -7.18 50.29
N VAL A 302 4.77 -7.38 51.30
CA VAL A 302 4.27 -8.69 51.74
C VAL A 302 2.75 -8.68 51.70
N SER A 303 2.17 -9.62 50.94
CA SER A 303 0.72 -9.76 50.80
C SER A 303 0.03 -9.94 52.15
N SER A 304 -1.13 -9.31 52.34
CA SER A 304 -1.90 -9.29 53.60
C SER A 304 -1.23 -8.56 54.79
N VAL A 305 -0.04 -7.97 54.58
CA VAL A 305 0.70 -7.20 55.58
C VAL A 305 0.90 -5.76 55.12
N GLY A 306 1.53 -5.54 53.97
CA GLY A 306 1.80 -4.20 53.43
C GLY A 306 3.24 -3.99 52.97
N MET A 307 3.72 -2.75 53.01
CA MET A 307 5.04 -2.35 52.51
C MET A 307 5.70 -1.28 53.38
N ARG A 308 6.99 -1.45 53.67
CA ARG A 308 7.81 -0.40 54.28
C ARG A 308 8.21 0.64 53.24
N VAL A 309 7.76 1.88 53.38
CA VAL A 309 8.10 2.97 52.42
C VAL A 309 9.45 3.59 52.76
N GLY A 310 9.73 3.78 54.05
CA GLY A 310 10.94 4.42 54.55
C GLY A 310 11.24 4.03 56.00
N GLU A 311 11.97 4.88 56.71
CA GLU A 311 12.24 4.64 58.14
C GLU A 311 11.02 4.86 59.02
N THR A 312 10.16 5.79 58.61
CA THR A 312 9.04 6.27 59.41
C THR A 312 7.71 6.13 58.72
N ALA A 313 7.66 5.54 57.52
CA ALA A 313 6.46 5.50 56.69
C ALA A 313 6.17 4.09 56.19
N PHE A 314 4.91 3.67 56.29
CA PHE A 314 4.45 2.31 56.02
C PHE A 314 3.09 2.32 55.33
N TRP A 315 2.90 1.42 54.37
CA TRP A 315 1.58 0.99 53.90
C TRP A 315 1.22 -0.31 54.58
N ILE A 316 0.00 -0.46 55.06
CA ILE A 316 -0.46 -1.66 55.78
C ILE A 316 -1.79 -2.09 55.17
N GLU A 317 -1.92 -3.34 54.75
CA GLU A 317 -3.22 -3.89 54.33
C GLU A 317 -4.08 -4.14 55.57
N VAL A 318 -5.36 -3.76 55.56
CA VAL A 318 -6.24 -3.90 56.74
C VAL A 318 -7.22 -5.03 56.57
#